data_AF-A0A2E0S6R3-F1
#
_entry.id   AF-A0A2E0S6R3-F1
#
_cell.length_a   1.000
_cell.length_b   1.000
_cell.length_c   1.000
_cell.angle_alpha   90.00
_cell.angle_beta   90.00
_cell.angle_gamma   90.00
#
_symmetry.space_group_name_H-M   'P 1'
#
loop_
_entity.id
_entity.type
_entity.pdbx_description
1 polymer ?
#
loop_
_entity_poly.entity_id
_entity_poly.type
_entity_poly.pdbx_seq_one_letter_code
_entity_poly.pdbx_strand_id
1 'polypeptide(L)'
;MGMLRTELGGVGGTELRLVLVLVLVVQLQQLSNIELQQDCQHGTQQTSLRHSSSMSSCADPSCITCRRNHGKLLLDQVQVDEWCAAFAEKHYMAVSDTEYAAIPREVRGVPHLTIPGLHSYLDTYTAAMERTSEWLGRGSEPAVPNLQCLPFGPYSERLPTHVAEGATLTSAARFRNPSDALGADGRAFQVDSTLAEVSILREPFLSRPGVTAPSDNPFGQAQFYVTTFFGAAATLAQLARSEYLCHTGTSASVSQPREEVAFLRQLLRSFHNVTTTSTTPCKLPLGATYRTAAEACVVLNAMYPKDVLINSPVIHEAYARAPARMHTTAGDQTLPGLFAGNNAQEDEWLMEAQEYWTRFDRSAAERGAWCELAPLLELLLERDGTFDNSVADIDAMAAALERAIRGVWCVHSEDGARAPLEPSPLAGVRSPTMIMPEHLNPVFVGRDGEDGNYVHARGSVIGLMPMGWQQLLALLMGYDCVSDVVIQYKRNEGQLCYRASSAPDILTQGGKDRTSKACSCIGVDGDEAAFGTRKDKLIMCKLQRAAFAANLDLVKPLCLNISKPETKKRRGRGCRVAIEYMKEKRIAYSKAHTHTQQELDASKLFAECAAQVVTRGE
;
A
#
# COMPACT_ATOMS: atom_id res chain seq x y z
N MET A 1 -32.67 -22.96 -17.83
CA MET A 1 -31.65 -21.89 -17.81
C MET A 1 -32.14 -20.56 -17.22
N GLY A 2 -33.45 -20.31 -17.09
CA GLY A 2 -33.97 -19.08 -16.44
C GLY A 2 -33.97 -19.05 -14.91
N MET A 3 -33.82 -20.20 -14.23
CA MET A 3 -33.82 -20.28 -12.75
C MET A 3 -32.44 -20.18 -12.08
N LEU A 4 -31.34 -20.24 -12.84
CA LEU A 4 -29.97 -20.07 -12.32
C LEU A 4 -29.51 -18.59 -12.32
N ARG A 5 -30.33 -17.68 -12.87
CA ARG A 5 -30.03 -16.23 -12.90
C ARG A 5 -30.43 -15.48 -11.63
N THR A 6 -31.30 -16.06 -10.79
CA THR A 6 -31.87 -15.37 -9.62
C THR A 6 -31.08 -15.57 -8.33
N GLU A 7 -30.25 -16.61 -8.22
CA GLU A 7 -29.46 -16.86 -6.98
C GLU A 7 -28.00 -16.40 -7.05
N LEU A 8 -27.48 -16.09 -8.25
CA LEU A 8 -26.08 -15.63 -8.44
C LEU A 8 -25.92 -14.11 -8.54
N GLY A 9 -27.03 -13.35 -8.58
CA GLY A 9 -27.05 -11.92 -8.89
C GLY A 9 -26.62 -10.96 -7.78
N GLY A 10 -26.44 -11.42 -6.54
CA GLY A 10 -26.17 -10.52 -5.40
C GLY A 10 -24.77 -10.59 -4.80
N VAL A 11 -24.06 -11.72 -4.93
CA VAL A 11 -22.82 -11.99 -4.17
C VAL A 11 -21.63 -12.37 -5.07
N GLY A 12 -21.91 -12.98 -6.23
CA GLY A 12 -20.88 -13.56 -7.10
C GLY A 12 -20.00 -12.55 -7.87
N GLY A 13 -20.52 -11.34 -8.13
CA GLY A 13 -19.80 -10.31 -8.89
C GLY A 13 -18.71 -9.58 -8.10
N THR A 14 -18.86 -9.49 -6.78
CA THR A 14 -17.95 -8.69 -5.92
C THR A 14 -16.74 -9.51 -5.50
N GLU A 15 -16.96 -10.77 -5.16
CA GLU A 15 -15.91 -11.71 -4.80
C GLU A 15 -14.90 -11.93 -5.95
N LEU A 16 -15.30 -11.71 -7.21
CA LEU A 16 -14.43 -11.76 -8.40
C LEU A 16 -13.54 -10.48 -8.56
N ARG A 17 -14.07 -9.32 -8.18
CA ARG A 17 -13.41 -8.00 -8.24
C ARG A 17 -12.39 -7.82 -7.11
N LEU A 18 -12.69 -8.43 -5.97
CA LEU A 18 -11.83 -8.60 -4.79
C LEU A 18 -10.51 -9.36 -5.09
N VAL A 19 -10.53 -10.35 -6.00
CA VAL A 19 -9.38 -11.24 -6.29
C VAL A 19 -8.17 -10.50 -6.86
N LEU A 20 -8.41 -9.46 -7.65
CA LEU A 20 -7.36 -8.80 -8.45
C LEU A 20 -6.66 -7.68 -7.67
N VAL A 21 -7.42 -7.01 -6.80
CA VAL A 21 -6.91 -6.17 -5.70
C VAL A 21 -5.92 -6.97 -4.82
N LEU A 22 -6.27 -8.22 -4.53
CA LEU A 22 -5.61 -9.11 -3.58
C LEU A 22 -4.21 -9.59 -3.99
N VAL A 23 -3.98 -9.85 -5.28
CA VAL A 23 -2.66 -10.26 -5.80
C VAL A 23 -1.62 -9.15 -5.62
N LEU A 24 -2.06 -7.89 -5.62
CA LEU A 24 -1.21 -6.70 -5.47
C LEU A 24 -0.91 -6.31 -4.00
N VAL A 25 -1.83 -6.58 -3.06
CA VAL A 25 -1.59 -6.33 -1.61
C VAL A 25 -0.43 -7.15 -1.09
N VAL A 26 -0.40 -8.45 -1.41
CA VAL A 26 0.64 -9.37 -0.92
C VAL A 26 2.00 -9.06 -1.56
N GLN A 27 2.02 -8.60 -2.81
CA GLN A 27 3.23 -8.11 -3.50
C GLN A 27 3.89 -6.93 -2.75
N LEU A 28 3.09 -6.01 -2.20
CA LEU A 28 3.62 -4.85 -1.47
C LEU A 28 3.97 -5.16 0.00
N GLN A 29 3.30 -6.14 0.60
CA GLN A 29 3.54 -6.53 1.99
C GLN A 29 4.91 -7.21 2.15
N GLN A 30 5.39 -7.90 1.11
CA GLN A 30 6.75 -8.47 1.11
C GLN A 30 7.85 -7.44 0.85
N LEU A 31 7.59 -6.39 0.05
CA LEU A 31 8.56 -5.30 -0.15
C LEU A 31 8.90 -4.58 1.17
N SER A 32 7.93 -4.44 2.08
CA SER A 32 8.15 -3.89 3.43
C SER A 32 8.91 -4.84 4.37
N ASN A 33 8.73 -6.15 4.21
CA ASN A 33 9.42 -7.19 5.01
C ASN A 33 10.87 -7.42 4.56
N ILE A 34 11.21 -7.07 3.31
CA ILE A 34 12.59 -7.12 2.80
C ILE A 34 13.38 -5.88 3.27
N GLU A 35 12.75 -4.70 3.34
CA GLU A 35 13.33 -3.52 4.02
C GLU A 35 13.62 -3.79 5.51
N LEU A 36 12.80 -4.63 6.15
CA LEU A 36 13.00 -5.11 7.52
C LEU A 36 14.24 -6.01 7.70
N GLN A 37 14.68 -6.74 6.65
CA GLN A 37 15.86 -7.60 6.74
C GLN A 37 17.19 -6.83 6.59
N GLN A 38 17.20 -5.70 5.87
CA GLN A 38 18.39 -4.84 5.77
C GLN A 38 18.71 -4.14 7.11
N ASP A 39 17.70 -3.77 7.89
CA ASP A 39 17.87 -3.19 9.23
C ASP A 39 18.47 -4.18 10.26
N CYS A 40 18.17 -5.48 10.12
CA CYS A 40 18.66 -6.49 11.06
C CYS A 40 20.15 -6.80 10.90
N GLN A 41 20.76 -6.47 9.75
CA GLN A 41 22.19 -6.69 9.53
C GLN A 41 23.10 -5.60 10.14
N HIS A 42 22.53 -4.51 10.68
CA HIS A 42 23.28 -3.42 11.31
C HIS A 42 23.13 -3.32 12.83
N GLY A 43 22.41 -4.26 13.46
CA GLY A 43 22.05 -4.22 14.87
C GLY A 43 22.75 -5.25 15.76
N THR A 44 24.04 -5.51 15.58
CA THR A 44 24.83 -6.31 16.53
C THR A 44 25.84 -5.44 17.27
N GLN A 45 25.36 -4.55 18.14
CA GLN A 45 26.16 -4.07 19.26
C GLN A 45 25.36 -4.16 20.57
N GLN A 46 25.97 -4.89 21.50
CA GLN A 46 25.52 -5.25 22.83
C GLN A 46 25.04 -4.04 23.65
N THR A 47 23.95 -4.21 24.39
CA THR A 47 23.77 -3.49 25.67
C THR A 47 23.15 -4.42 26.70
N SER A 48 23.97 -4.86 27.67
CA SER A 48 23.48 -5.49 28.90
C SER A 48 22.92 -4.40 29.80
N LEU A 49 21.63 -4.44 30.11
CA LEU A 49 21.00 -3.53 31.07
C LEU A 49 21.07 -4.13 32.47
N ARG A 50 21.96 -3.60 33.31
CA ARG A 50 21.91 -3.77 34.77
C ARG A 50 20.78 -2.92 35.35
N HIS A 51 19.95 -3.52 36.18
CA HIS A 51 19.01 -2.83 37.04
C HIS A 51 19.74 -2.05 38.13
N SER A 52 19.42 -0.76 38.28
CA SER A 52 19.47 -0.09 39.59
C SER A 52 18.45 1.04 39.62
N SER A 53 17.76 1.10 40.75
CA SER A 53 16.64 1.96 41.12
C SER A 53 17.11 3.25 41.77
N SER A 54 16.51 4.39 41.43
CA SER A 54 16.01 5.40 42.39
C SER A 54 15.39 6.60 41.66
N MET A 55 14.28 7.11 42.22
CA MET A 55 13.50 8.24 41.74
C MET A 55 13.89 9.55 42.43
N SER A 56 13.84 10.65 41.70
CA SER A 56 13.28 11.98 42.03
C SER A 56 13.72 12.92 40.90
N SER A 57 13.06 13.97 40.44
CA SER A 57 11.71 14.55 40.55
C SER A 57 11.70 15.70 39.51
N CYS A 58 10.52 16.16 39.07
CA CYS A 58 10.29 17.40 38.31
C CYS A 58 10.40 17.33 36.77
N ALA A 59 9.36 16.82 36.10
CA ALA A 59 8.82 17.33 34.83
C ALA A 59 7.54 16.55 34.46
N ASP A 60 6.56 17.26 33.91
CA ASP A 60 5.22 16.86 33.42
C ASP A 60 4.90 15.33 33.33
N PRO A 61 3.91 14.80 34.08
CA PRO A 61 3.57 13.37 34.11
C PRO A 61 3.00 12.80 32.81
N SER A 62 2.56 13.65 31.88
CA SER A 62 1.87 13.21 30.66
C SER A 62 2.78 12.59 29.60
N CYS A 63 4.11 12.80 29.67
CA CYS A 63 5.04 12.41 28.62
C CYS A 63 6.02 11.27 29.01
N ILE A 64 6.06 10.86 30.28
CA ILE A 64 7.12 9.96 30.81
C ILE A 64 6.64 8.50 31.01
N THR A 65 5.32 8.25 31.05
CA THR A 65 4.76 6.94 31.44
C THR A 65 4.32 6.04 30.30
N CYS A 66 4.39 6.48 29.03
CA CYS A 66 4.10 5.61 27.88
C CYS A 66 5.26 4.62 27.64
N ARG A 67 5.38 3.62 28.51
CA ARG A 67 6.45 2.60 28.49
C ARG A 67 6.03 1.27 27.87
N ARG A 68 4.84 1.19 27.27
CA ARG A 68 4.41 0.01 26.52
C ARG A 68 4.83 0.18 25.06
N ASN A 69 6.06 -0.23 24.76
CA ASN A 69 6.56 -0.33 23.39
C ASN A 69 5.77 -1.42 22.64
N HIS A 70 4.70 -1.05 21.96
CA HIS A 70 3.97 -1.94 21.04
C HIS A 70 4.63 -1.90 19.65
N GLY A 71 5.81 -2.51 19.52
CA GLY A 71 6.56 -2.51 18.26
C GLY A 71 7.33 -1.20 17.99
N LYS A 72 7.55 -0.86 16.71
CA LYS A 72 8.41 0.27 16.27
C LYS A 72 7.77 1.66 16.43
N LEU A 73 6.45 1.74 16.58
CA LEU A 73 5.63 2.97 16.65
C LEU A 73 4.94 3.11 18.02
N LEU A 74 4.92 4.32 18.58
CA LEU A 74 4.21 4.61 19.83
C LEU A 74 2.76 4.99 19.54
N LEU A 75 1.84 4.13 19.96
CA LEU A 75 0.40 4.41 19.96
C LEU A 75 0.04 5.34 21.12
N ASP A 76 -0.98 6.17 20.93
CA ASP A 76 -1.55 6.92 22.04
C ASP A 76 -2.27 5.98 23.01
N GLN A 77 -2.09 6.19 24.32
CA GLN A 77 -2.61 5.30 25.35
C GLN A 77 -4.14 5.28 25.33
N VAL A 78 -4.78 6.43 25.10
CA VAL A 78 -6.24 6.54 25.00
C VAL A 78 -6.76 5.65 23.87
N GLN A 79 -6.13 5.71 22.70
CA GLN A 79 -6.50 4.88 21.56
C GLN A 79 -6.27 3.39 21.84
N VAL A 80 -5.17 3.01 22.50
CA VAL A 80 -4.92 1.62 22.91
C VAL A 80 -6.02 1.13 23.86
N ASP A 81 -6.40 1.95 24.85
CA ASP A 81 -7.43 1.61 25.82
C ASP A 81 -8.80 1.44 25.13
N GLU A 82 -9.15 2.32 24.19
CA GLU A 82 -10.36 2.21 23.38
C GLU A 82 -10.38 0.97 22.47
N TRP A 83 -9.23 0.59 21.92
CA TRP A 83 -9.09 -0.65 21.15
C TRP A 83 -9.24 -1.87 22.05
N CYS A 84 -8.56 -1.89 23.19
CA CYS A 84 -8.67 -2.97 24.16
C CYS A 84 -10.11 -3.14 24.66
N ALA A 85 -10.82 -2.04 24.96
CA ALA A 85 -12.22 -2.06 25.35
C ALA A 85 -13.12 -2.63 24.24
N ALA A 86 -12.95 -2.18 22.99
CA ALA A 86 -13.74 -2.69 21.87
C ALA A 86 -13.46 -4.17 21.55
N PHE A 87 -12.20 -4.60 21.68
CA PHE A 87 -11.85 -6.03 21.62
C PHE A 87 -12.48 -6.81 22.77
N ALA A 88 -12.52 -6.22 23.97
CA ALA A 88 -13.14 -6.85 25.12
C ALA A 88 -14.64 -7.06 24.95
N GLU A 89 -15.34 -6.02 24.54
CA GLU A 89 -16.78 -6.07 24.29
C GLU A 89 -17.15 -7.12 23.23
N LYS A 90 -16.40 -7.17 22.13
CA LYS A 90 -16.74 -8.04 21.01
C LYS A 90 -16.24 -9.48 21.14
N HIS A 91 -15.12 -9.69 21.85
CA HIS A 91 -14.39 -10.97 21.82
C HIS A 91 -14.01 -11.55 23.17
N TYR A 92 -13.91 -10.77 24.24
CA TYR A 92 -13.67 -11.32 25.57
C TYR A 92 -15.00 -11.68 26.23
N MET A 93 -15.11 -12.90 26.78
CA MET A 93 -16.19 -13.21 27.72
C MET A 93 -15.82 -12.65 29.08
N ALA A 94 -16.64 -11.76 29.63
CA ALA A 94 -16.56 -11.43 31.06
C ALA A 94 -16.79 -12.71 31.88
N VAL A 95 -15.82 -13.08 32.72
CA VAL A 95 -15.91 -14.19 33.66
C VAL A 95 -16.46 -13.70 34.99
N SER A 96 -16.16 -12.45 35.33
CA SER A 96 -16.71 -11.72 36.47
C SER A 96 -16.69 -10.21 36.17
N ASP A 97 -17.17 -9.39 37.11
CA ASP A 97 -17.14 -7.92 37.02
C ASP A 97 -15.71 -7.36 36.94
N THR A 98 -14.69 -8.16 37.26
CA THR A 98 -13.28 -7.76 37.27
C THR A 98 -12.36 -8.64 36.42
N GLU A 99 -12.88 -9.71 35.82
CA GLU A 99 -12.07 -10.70 35.10
C GLU A 99 -12.66 -11.04 33.74
N TYR A 100 -11.79 -11.15 32.74
CA TYR A 100 -12.15 -11.53 31.37
C TYR A 100 -11.45 -12.84 30.98
N ALA A 101 -12.17 -13.72 30.30
CA ALA A 101 -11.65 -15.00 29.82
C ALA A 101 -10.65 -14.81 28.67
N ALA A 102 -9.77 -15.81 28.52
CA ALA A 102 -8.65 -15.84 27.59
C ALA A 102 -9.00 -15.52 26.13
N ILE A 103 -8.07 -14.78 25.49
CA ILE A 103 -7.78 -14.66 24.06
C ILE A 103 -8.59 -15.67 23.22
N PRO A 104 -9.54 -15.21 22.36
CA PRO A 104 -10.34 -16.07 21.51
C PRO A 104 -9.46 -17.11 20.83
N ARG A 105 -9.92 -18.36 20.75
CA ARG A 105 -9.13 -19.45 20.17
C ARG A 105 -8.64 -19.09 18.77
N GLU A 106 -9.46 -18.34 18.06
CA GLU A 106 -9.29 -17.82 16.71
C GLU A 106 -8.09 -16.87 16.59
N VAL A 107 -7.67 -16.16 17.64
CA VAL A 107 -6.51 -15.24 17.61
C VAL A 107 -5.26 -15.81 18.29
N ARG A 108 -5.29 -17.06 18.76
CA ARG A 108 -4.11 -17.69 19.37
C ARG A 108 -3.03 -17.96 18.33
N GLY A 109 -1.81 -17.48 18.57
CA GLY A 109 -0.65 -17.67 17.69
C GLY A 109 -0.54 -16.65 16.56
N VAL A 110 -1.41 -15.63 16.52
CA VAL A 110 -1.28 -14.49 15.61
C VAL A 110 -0.41 -13.42 16.29
N PRO A 111 0.78 -13.09 15.76
CA PRO A 111 1.64 -12.08 16.36
C PRO A 111 1.01 -10.68 16.23
N HIS A 112 0.62 -10.12 17.38
CA HIS A 112 0.15 -8.75 17.61
C HIS A 112 -1.13 -8.32 16.83
N LEU A 113 -1.99 -7.56 17.52
CA LEU A 113 -3.43 -7.28 17.26
C LEU A 113 -3.74 -6.44 16.00
N THR A 114 -2.82 -6.36 15.05
CA THR A 114 -2.84 -5.41 13.93
C THR A 114 -3.05 -6.06 12.56
N ILE A 115 -3.40 -7.35 12.50
CA ILE A 115 -3.76 -7.99 11.22
C ILE A 115 -5.29 -7.99 11.09
N PRO A 116 -5.88 -7.13 10.23
CA PRO A 116 -7.32 -6.97 10.14
C PRO A 116 -8.02 -8.30 9.82
N GLY A 117 -8.94 -8.74 10.68
CA GLY A 117 -9.83 -9.88 10.43
C GLY A 117 -9.16 -11.10 9.81
N LEU A 118 -7.94 -11.45 10.25
CA LEU A 118 -7.01 -12.36 9.54
C LEU A 118 -7.68 -13.55 8.86
N HIS A 119 -8.54 -14.29 9.57
CA HIS A 119 -9.23 -15.45 8.99
C HIS A 119 -10.24 -15.05 7.93
N SER A 120 -11.07 -14.06 8.18
CA SER A 120 -12.03 -13.53 7.19
C SER A 120 -11.30 -13.04 5.95
N TYR A 121 -10.18 -12.33 6.14
CA TYR A 121 -9.31 -11.88 5.06
C TYR A 121 -8.74 -13.06 4.24
N LEU A 122 -8.17 -14.07 4.92
CA LEU A 122 -7.58 -15.25 4.28
C LEU A 122 -8.63 -16.13 3.59
N ASP A 123 -9.84 -16.20 4.13
CA ASP A 123 -10.94 -16.97 3.58
C ASP A 123 -11.45 -16.31 2.30
N THR A 124 -11.67 -14.99 2.32
CA THR A 124 -11.97 -14.19 1.12
C THR A 124 -10.88 -14.36 0.07
N TYR A 125 -9.60 -14.27 0.46
CA TYR A 125 -8.45 -14.48 -0.44
C TYR A 125 -8.43 -15.88 -1.07
N THR A 126 -8.66 -16.91 -0.28
CA THR A 126 -8.61 -18.29 -0.78
C THR A 126 -9.78 -18.57 -1.72
N ALA A 127 -10.99 -18.13 -1.37
CA ALA A 127 -12.18 -18.28 -2.21
C ALA A 127 -12.04 -17.55 -3.55
N ALA A 128 -11.49 -16.33 -3.50
CA ALA A 128 -11.12 -15.54 -4.66
C ALA A 128 -10.20 -16.32 -5.62
N MET A 129 -9.08 -16.83 -5.10
CA MET A 129 -8.11 -17.59 -5.89
C MET A 129 -8.70 -18.87 -6.49
N GLU A 130 -9.48 -19.63 -5.72
CA GLU A 130 -10.15 -20.86 -6.19
C GLU A 130 -11.06 -20.55 -7.39
N ARG A 131 -11.87 -19.49 -7.33
CA ARG A 131 -12.79 -19.12 -8.41
C ARG A 131 -12.09 -18.54 -9.63
N THR A 132 -11.04 -17.74 -9.46
CA THR A 132 -10.26 -17.25 -10.61
C THR A 132 -9.60 -18.41 -11.35
N SER A 133 -9.10 -19.42 -10.63
CA SER A 133 -8.61 -20.64 -11.29
C SER A 133 -9.71 -21.38 -12.05
N GLU A 134 -10.91 -21.51 -11.49
CA GLU A 134 -12.07 -22.07 -12.20
C GLU A 134 -12.41 -21.27 -13.47
N TRP A 135 -12.45 -19.94 -13.35
CA TRP A 135 -12.85 -19.03 -14.43
C TRP A 135 -11.84 -18.96 -15.57
N LEU A 136 -10.54 -19.03 -15.26
CA LEU A 136 -9.46 -19.13 -16.24
C LEU A 136 -9.32 -20.54 -16.84
N GLY A 137 -10.20 -21.49 -16.48
CA GLY A 137 -10.14 -22.87 -16.94
C GLY A 137 -8.94 -23.66 -16.38
N ARG A 138 -8.31 -23.18 -15.31
CA ARG A 138 -7.14 -23.78 -14.64
C ARG A 138 -7.49 -24.58 -13.39
N GLY A 139 -8.76 -24.87 -13.14
CA GLY A 139 -9.24 -25.52 -11.91
C GLY A 139 -8.70 -26.94 -11.66
N SER A 140 -8.16 -27.62 -12.68
CA SER A 140 -7.57 -28.96 -12.57
C SER A 140 -6.05 -28.98 -12.40
N GLU A 141 -5.38 -27.84 -12.59
CA GLU A 141 -3.94 -27.75 -12.38
C GLU A 141 -3.65 -27.72 -10.88
N PRO A 142 -2.58 -28.37 -10.39
CA PRO A 142 -2.11 -28.20 -9.04
C PRO A 142 -1.53 -26.79 -8.92
N ALA A 143 -2.41 -25.80 -8.87
CA ALA A 143 -2.09 -24.49 -8.37
C ALA A 143 -1.68 -24.73 -6.93
N VAL A 144 -0.39 -24.90 -6.70
CA VAL A 144 0.23 -24.09 -5.67
C VAL A 144 0.09 -22.68 -6.26
N PRO A 145 -0.94 -21.88 -5.93
CA PRO A 145 -0.72 -20.44 -6.03
C PRO A 145 0.43 -20.25 -5.07
N ASN A 146 1.62 -20.18 -5.64
CA ASN A 146 2.83 -19.97 -4.91
C ASN A 146 2.55 -18.75 -4.04
N LEU A 147 2.39 -18.97 -2.73
CA LEU A 147 2.22 -17.93 -1.72
C LEU A 147 3.45 -16.99 -1.68
N GLN A 148 4.44 -17.32 -2.52
CA GLN A 148 5.31 -16.42 -3.21
C GLN A 148 4.53 -15.49 -4.18
N CYS A 149 3.77 -14.55 -3.62
CA CYS A 149 3.70 -13.21 -4.21
C CYS A 149 5.10 -12.58 -4.07
N LEU A 150 6.08 -13.17 -4.76
CA LEU A 150 7.40 -12.58 -4.89
C LEU A 150 7.25 -11.33 -5.77
N PRO A 151 8.05 -10.28 -5.52
CA PRO A 151 7.91 -8.95 -6.12
C PRO A 151 8.25 -8.89 -7.62
N PHE A 152 8.32 -10.03 -8.30
CA PHE A 152 8.61 -10.08 -9.73
C PHE A 152 7.29 -10.07 -10.50
N GLY A 153 6.66 -8.90 -10.60
CA GLY A 153 5.90 -8.64 -11.83
C GLY A 153 6.86 -8.70 -13.04
N PRO A 154 6.37 -8.79 -14.28
CA PRO A 154 7.25 -8.71 -15.46
C PRO A 154 8.08 -7.43 -15.50
N TYR A 155 7.63 -6.41 -14.76
CA TYR A 155 8.33 -5.18 -14.50
C TYR A 155 8.73 -5.16 -13.02
N SER A 156 9.98 -5.54 -12.70
CA SER A 156 10.59 -5.18 -11.41
C SER A 156 11.11 -3.76 -11.55
N GLU A 157 10.74 -2.84 -10.66
CA GLU A 157 10.86 -1.40 -10.93
C GLU A 157 11.96 -0.68 -10.12
N ARG A 158 12.73 -1.39 -9.30
CA ARG A 158 13.78 -0.73 -8.51
C ARG A 158 14.99 -0.44 -9.37
N LEU A 159 15.13 0.81 -9.81
CA LEU A 159 16.39 1.27 -10.40
C LEU A 159 17.50 1.19 -9.33
N PRO A 160 18.71 0.73 -9.68
CA PRO A 160 19.81 0.63 -8.73
C PRO A 160 20.15 2.02 -8.17
N THR A 161 20.21 2.14 -6.85
CA THR A 161 20.52 3.42 -6.18
C THR A 161 21.91 3.93 -6.62
N HIS A 162 21.98 5.19 -7.02
CA HIS A 162 23.24 5.86 -7.29
C HIS A 162 23.96 6.14 -5.97
N VAL A 163 25.22 5.73 -5.86
CA VAL A 163 26.06 5.91 -4.66
C VAL A 163 27.37 6.53 -5.10
N ALA A 164 27.70 7.73 -4.62
CA ALA A 164 28.95 8.38 -5.02
C ALA A 164 30.16 7.45 -4.77
N GLU A 165 31.12 7.42 -5.70
CA GLU A 165 32.27 6.49 -5.70
C GLU A 165 33.16 6.59 -4.43
N GLY A 166 33.02 7.66 -3.63
CA GLY A 166 33.69 7.84 -2.34
C GLY A 166 32.82 7.67 -1.08
N ALA A 167 31.50 7.43 -1.21
CA ALA A 167 30.57 7.49 -0.09
C ALA A 167 30.57 6.23 0.81
N THR A 168 31.03 5.07 0.33
CA THR A 168 31.07 3.85 1.14
C THR A 168 32.28 2.96 0.84
N LEU A 169 33.13 2.72 1.85
CA LEU A 169 34.22 1.73 1.81
C LEU A 169 33.75 0.28 1.55
N THR A 170 32.45 0.02 1.65
CA THR A 170 31.82 -1.30 1.47
C THR A 170 31.40 -1.61 0.04
N SER A 171 31.51 -0.67 -0.91
CA SER A 171 31.06 -0.87 -2.30
C SER A 171 31.68 -2.10 -2.96
N ALA A 172 32.95 -2.38 -2.67
CA ALA A 172 33.65 -3.59 -3.14
C ALA A 172 33.26 -4.89 -2.39
N ALA A 173 32.67 -4.79 -1.19
CA ALA A 173 32.29 -5.94 -0.36
C ALA A 173 30.84 -6.42 -0.60
N ARG A 174 30.09 -5.77 -1.50
CA ARG A 174 28.67 -6.06 -1.79
C ARG A 174 28.45 -7.19 -2.79
N PHE A 175 29.51 -7.68 -3.42
CA PHE A 175 29.45 -8.78 -4.36
C PHE A 175 29.97 -10.06 -3.72
N ARG A 176 29.24 -11.18 -3.91
CA ARG A 176 29.73 -12.50 -3.49
C ARG A 176 31.02 -12.88 -4.22
N ASN A 177 31.22 -12.37 -5.45
CA ASN A 177 32.47 -12.44 -6.20
C ASN A 177 32.96 -11.03 -6.55
N PRO A 178 34.19 -10.65 -6.17
CA PRO A 178 34.77 -9.34 -6.50
C PRO A 178 34.88 -9.03 -8.00
N SER A 179 34.89 -10.05 -8.87
CA SER A 179 34.88 -9.91 -10.32
C SER A 179 33.55 -9.36 -10.88
N ASP A 180 32.45 -9.50 -10.13
CA ASP A 180 31.13 -8.99 -10.51
C ASP A 180 31.05 -7.46 -10.32
N ALA A 181 32.07 -6.86 -9.70
CA ALA A 181 32.21 -5.42 -9.53
C ALA A 181 32.71 -4.70 -10.81
N LEU A 182 33.15 -5.43 -11.84
CA LEU A 182 33.58 -4.85 -13.12
C LEU A 182 32.37 -4.24 -13.84
N GLY A 183 32.20 -2.92 -13.72
CA GLY A 183 31.07 -2.14 -14.26
C GLY A 183 30.20 -1.45 -13.21
N ALA A 184 30.54 -1.55 -11.92
CA ALA A 184 29.85 -0.81 -10.86
C ALA A 184 30.32 0.66 -10.81
N ASP A 185 29.86 1.47 -11.77
CA ASP A 185 30.08 2.92 -11.87
C ASP A 185 29.41 3.70 -10.72
N GLY A 186 29.81 3.47 -9.47
CA GLY A 186 29.20 4.13 -8.30
C GLY A 186 27.73 3.75 -8.08
N ARG A 187 27.39 2.46 -8.15
CA ARG A 187 26.01 1.99 -7.92
C ARG A 187 25.97 0.93 -6.83
N ALA A 188 24.94 0.96 -5.98
CA ALA A 188 24.70 -0.11 -5.03
C ALA A 188 24.15 -1.34 -5.77
N PHE A 189 24.82 -2.49 -5.66
CA PHE A 189 24.21 -3.75 -6.04
C PHE A 189 23.03 -4.05 -5.11
N GLN A 190 21.85 -4.22 -5.70
CA GLN A 190 20.64 -4.72 -5.05
C GLN A 190 20.16 -5.92 -5.86
N VAL A 191 19.92 -7.04 -5.19
CA VAL A 191 19.57 -8.34 -5.84
C VAL A 191 18.28 -8.22 -6.67
N ASP A 192 17.45 -7.24 -6.36
CA ASP A 192 16.17 -6.91 -6.99
C ASP A 192 16.23 -5.70 -7.94
N SER A 193 17.42 -5.12 -8.20
CA SER A 193 17.52 -3.96 -9.09
C SER A 193 17.39 -4.32 -10.58
N THR A 194 16.66 -3.49 -11.31
CA THR A 194 16.44 -3.62 -12.75
C THR A 194 17.39 -2.71 -13.51
N LEU A 195 18.00 -3.24 -14.58
CA LEU A 195 18.85 -2.44 -15.46
C LEU A 195 18.02 -1.30 -16.07
N ALA A 196 18.60 -0.09 -16.15
CA ALA A 196 17.89 1.09 -16.61
C ALA A 196 17.30 0.93 -18.04
N GLU A 197 17.97 0.16 -18.89
CA GLU A 197 17.57 -0.13 -20.28
C GLU A 197 16.26 -0.92 -20.38
N VAL A 198 15.96 -1.76 -19.39
CA VAL A 198 14.76 -2.62 -19.34
C VAL A 198 13.79 -2.20 -18.23
N SER A 199 14.01 -1.04 -17.61
CA SER A 199 13.11 -0.44 -16.63
C SER A 199 12.01 0.33 -17.34
N ILE A 200 10.78 0.20 -16.82
CA ILE A 200 9.66 1.07 -17.20
C ILE A 200 9.67 2.39 -16.40
N LEU A 201 10.41 2.45 -15.30
CA LEU A 201 10.69 3.69 -14.58
C LEU A 201 11.96 4.31 -15.16
N ARG A 202 11.82 5.38 -15.96
CA ARG A 202 12.93 5.93 -16.75
C ARG A 202 13.28 7.36 -16.38
N GLU A 203 14.59 7.63 -16.39
CA GLU A 203 15.15 8.97 -16.36
C GLU A 203 14.99 9.64 -17.74
N PRO A 204 14.87 10.98 -17.82
CA PRO A 204 14.94 11.94 -16.71
C PRO A 204 13.62 12.18 -15.97
N PHE A 205 12.50 11.56 -16.41
CA PHE A 205 11.18 11.84 -15.86
C PHE A 205 10.98 11.32 -14.44
N LEU A 206 11.52 10.14 -14.13
CA LEU A 206 11.56 9.59 -12.79
C LEU A 206 13.01 9.57 -12.31
N SER A 207 13.32 10.42 -11.33
CA SER A 207 14.64 10.44 -10.72
C SER A 207 14.97 9.08 -10.09
N ARG A 208 16.21 8.66 -10.31
CA ARG A 208 16.78 7.52 -9.61
C ARG A 208 17.06 7.88 -8.15
N PRO A 209 16.84 6.96 -7.19
CA PRO A 209 17.28 7.16 -5.81
C PRO A 209 18.80 7.33 -5.80
N GLY A 210 19.26 8.37 -5.11
CA GLY A 210 20.68 8.69 -4.98
C GLY A 210 21.04 8.91 -3.52
N VAL A 211 22.25 8.49 -3.15
CA VAL A 211 22.95 8.91 -1.94
C VAL A 211 24.35 9.35 -2.37
N THR A 212 24.43 10.59 -2.84
CA THR A 212 25.64 11.26 -3.33
C THR A 212 26.11 12.36 -2.38
N ALA A 213 25.19 12.91 -1.57
CA ALA A 213 25.47 13.87 -0.51
C ALA A 213 24.68 13.53 0.76
N PRO A 214 25.10 14.00 1.97
CA PRO A 214 24.32 13.87 3.20
C PRO A 214 22.94 14.53 3.14
N SER A 215 22.74 15.47 2.21
CA SER A 215 21.46 16.12 1.92
C SER A 215 20.55 15.31 0.99
N ASP A 216 21.00 14.16 0.46
CA ASP A 216 20.15 13.37 -0.39
C ASP A 216 19.15 12.57 0.44
N ASN A 217 17.90 12.61 0.03
CA ASN A 217 16.85 11.81 0.62
C ASN A 217 16.52 10.63 -0.31
N PRO A 218 17.11 9.43 -0.11
CA PRO A 218 16.81 8.26 -0.93
C PRO A 218 15.36 7.78 -0.76
N PHE A 219 14.69 8.16 0.34
CA PHE A 219 13.30 7.82 0.61
C PHE A 219 12.30 8.84 0.05
N GLY A 220 12.76 10.05 -0.28
CA GLY A 220 11.96 11.15 -0.81
C GLY A 220 11.79 11.12 -2.33
N GLN A 221 11.74 9.93 -2.92
CA GLN A 221 11.67 9.73 -4.36
C GLN A 221 10.29 9.24 -4.78
N ALA A 222 9.82 9.69 -5.95
CA ALA A 222 8.51 9.32 -6.47
C ALA A 222 8.35 7.82 -6.79
N GLN A 223 9.45 7.04 -6.91
CA GLN A 223 9.40 5.64 -7.35
C GLN A 223 8.46 4.76 -6.51
N PHE A 224 8.48 4.89 -5.18
CA PHE A 224 7.56 4.13 -4.31
C PHE A 224 6.09 4.40 -4.60
N TYR A 225 5.77 5.63 -5.00
CA TYR A 225 4.43 6.07 -5.36
C TYR A 225 4.05 5.63 -6.77
N VAL A 226 5.02 5.58 -7.70
CA VAL A 226 4.79 5.06 -9.05
C VAL A 226 4.47 3.57 -9.01
N THR A 227 5.15 2.80 -8.16
CA THR A 227 4.83 1.36 -8.03
C THR A 227 3.40 1.13 -7.52
N THR A 228 2.92 1.93 -6.56
CA THR A 228 1.51 1.83 -6.13
C THR A 228 0.54 2.38 -7.18
N PHE A 229 0.92 3.42 -7.92
CA PHE A 229 0.17 3.94 -9.05
C PHE A 229 -0.01 2.87 -10.13
N PHE A 230 1.08 2.18 -10.51
CA PHE A 230 1.06 1.08 -11.48
C PHE A 230 0.21 -0.09 -10.97
N GLY A 231 0.33 -0.43 -9.69
CA GLY A 231 -0.52 -1.44 -9.06
C GLY A 231 -2.00 -1.08 -9.06
N ALA A 232 -2.34 0.18 -8.78
CA ALA A 232 -3.71 0.68 -8.87
C ALA A 232 -4.21 0.70 -10.32
N ALA A 233 -3.37 1.04 -11.30
CA ALA A 233 -3.71 0.94 -12.72
C ALA A 233 -4.01 -0.51 -13.13
N ALA A 234 -3.16 -1.47 -12.73
CA ALA A 234 -3.39 -2.89 -12.96
C ALA A 234 -4.69 -3.38 -12.31
N THR A 235 -4.98 -2.92 -11.08
CA THR A 235 -6.26 -3.20 -10.41
C THR A 235 -7.43 -2.69 -11.24
N LEU A 236 -7.38 -1.43 -11.69
CA LEU A 236 -8.44 -0.81 -12.47
C LEU A 236 -8.66 -1.50 -13.81
N ALA A 237 -7.58 -1.88 -14.49
CA ALA A 237 -7.63 -2.60 -15.76
C ALA A 237 -8.34 -3.95 -15.57
N GLN A 238 -7.98 -4.68 -14.52
CA GLN A 238 -8.57 -5.97 -14.21
C GLN A 238 -10.02 -5.87 -13.73
N LEU A 239 -10.41 -4.79 -13.03
CA LEU A 239 -11.82 -4.47 -12.77
C LEU A 239 -12.59 -4.26 -14.08
N ALA A 240 -12.00 -3.57 -15.05
CA ALA A 240 -12.61 -3.33 -16.36
C ALA A 240 -12.89 -4.64 -17.10
N ARG A 241 -11.89 -5.51 -17.22
CA ARG A 241 -12.03 -6.84 -17.83
C ARG A 241 -13.06 -7.70 -17.13
N SER A 242 -12.96 -7.80 -15.80
CA SER A 242 -13.87 -8.64 -15.01
C SER A 242 -15.32 -8.22 -15.22
N GLU A 243 -15.59 -6.92 -15.15
CA GLU A 243 -16.94 -6.40 -15.38
C GLU A 243 -17.43 -6.69 -16.80
N TYR A 244 -16.60 -6.42 -17.79
CA TYR A 244 -16.94 -6.61 -19.19
C TYR A 244 -17.28 -8.07 -19.50
N LEU A 245 -16.46 -9.01 -19.02
CA LEU A 245 -16.65 -10.43 -19.27
C LEU A 245 -17.86 -10.99 -18.51
N CYS A 246 -18.06 -10.60 -17.24
CA CYS A 246 -19.25 -10.98 -16.48
C CYS A 246 -20.54 -10.51 -17.17
N HIS A 247 -20.50 -9.32 -17.79
CA HIS A 247 -21.66 -8.73 -18.43
C HIS A 247 -21.95 -9.30 -19.84
N THR A 248 -20.92 -9.42 -20.66
CA THR A 248 -21.10 -9.87 -22.06
C THR A 248 -21.19 -11.39 -22.18
N GLY A 249 -20.72 -12.14 -21.17
CA GLY A 249 -20.57 -13.60 -21.25
C GLY A 249 -19.50 -14.02 -22.26
N THR A 250 -18.69 -13.08 -22.73
CA THR A 250 -17.56 -13.33 -23.63
C THR A 250 -16.45 -14.03 -22.86
N SER A 251 -15.66 -14.87 -23.54
CA SER A 251 -14.42 -15.42 -22.97
C SER A 251 -13.31 -14.36 -23.01
N ALA A 252 -12.41 -14.38 -22.03
CA ALA A 252 -11.20 -13.55 -22.01
C ALA A 252 -10.34 -13.74 -23.28
N SER A 253 -10.43 -14.89 -23.94
CA SER A 253 -9.70 -15.18 -25.18
C SER A 253 -10.25 -14.47 -26.43
N VAL A 254 -11.42 -13.82 -26.33
CA VAL A 254 -12.13 -13.19 -27.45
C VAL A 254 -12.33 -11.68 -27.23
N SER A 255 -12.27 -11.22 -25.98
CA SER A 255 -12.45 -9.80 -25.67
C SER A 255 -11.28 -8.94 -26.14
N GLN A 256 -11.55 -7.68 -26.45
CA GLN A 256 -10.53 -6.70 -26.78
C GLN A 256 -10.29 -5.77 -25.59
N PRO A 257 -9.03 -5.54 -25.15
CA PRO A 257 -8.70 -4.65 -24.04
C PRO A 257 -9.35 -3.26 -24.12
N ARG A 258 -9.42 -2.69 -25.33
CA ARG A 258 -10.05 -1.38 -25.58
C ARG A 258 -11.55 -1.36 -25.27
N GLU A 259 -12.26 -2.45 -25.58
CA GLU A 259 -13.69 -2.57 -25.28
C GLU A 259 -13.93 -2.71 -23.77
N GLU A 260 -13.07 -3.47 -23.09
CA GLU A 260 -13.08 -3.66 -21.63
C GLU A 260 -12.91 -2.30 -20.91
N VAL A 261 -11.89 -1.53 -21.31
CA VAL A 261 -11.62 -0.20 -20.73
C VAL A 261 -12.72 0.81 -21.09
N ALA A 262 -13.25 0.78 -22.31
CA ALA A 262 -14.37 1.64 -22.71
C ALA A 262 -15.64 1.34 -21.92
N PHE A 263 -15.91 0.06 -21.62
CA PHE A 263 -17.03 -0.36 -20.80
C PHE A 263 -16.93 0.20 -19.39
N LEU A 264 -15.76 0.13 -18.75
CA LEU A 264 -15.54 0.72 -17.43
C LEU A 264 -15.78 2.24 -17.45
N ARG A 265 -15.30 2.96 -18.48
CA ARG A 265 -15.58 4.39 -18.62
C ARG A 265 -17.08 4.68 -18.71
N GLN A 266 -17.82 3.88 -19.50
CA GLN A 266 -19.27 4.03 -19.63
C GLN A 266 -19.99 3.76 -18.30
N LEU A 267 -19.56 2.74 -17.56
CA LEU A 267 -20.11 2.43 -16.24
C LEU A 267 -19.89 3.59 -15.26
N LEU A 268 -18.67 4.15 -15.22
CA LEU A 268 -18.35 5.32 -14.40
C LEU A 268 -19.16 6.56 -14.81
N ARG A 269 -19.32 6.85 -16.11
CA ARG A 269 -20.21 7.92 -16.60
C ARG A 269 -21.64 7.76 -16.11
N SER A 270 -22.15 6.53 -16.22
CA SER A 270 -23.50 6.18 -15.78
C SER A 270 -23.65 6.30 -14.27
N PHE A 271 -22.62 5.95 -13.50
CA PHE A 271 -22.62 6.04 -12.03
C PHE A 271 -22.72 7.47 -11.54
N HIS A 272 -22.00 8.40 -12.16
CA HIS A 272 -22.03 9.82 -11.80
C HIS A 272 -23.26 10.56 -12.37
N ASN A 273 -24.09 9.88 -13.18
CA ASN A 273 -25.24 10.46 -13.88
C ASN A 273 -24.90 11.74 -14.67
N VAL A 274 -23.71 11.79 -15.28
CA VAL A 274 -23.24 12.99 -15.95
C VAL A 274 -23.93 13.14 -17.31
N THR A 275 -24.88 14.08 -17.39
CA THR A 275 -25.44 14.61 -18.64
C THR A 275 -24.54 15.71 -19.19
N THR A 276 -23.28 15.41 -19.49
CA THR A 276 -22.44 16.35 -20.24
C THR A 276 -22.84 16.25 -21.71
N THR A 277 -23.53 17.29 -22.19
CA THR A 277 -23.87 17.57 -23.60
C THR A 277 -24.87 16.65 -24.32
N SER A 278 -25.10 15.43 -23.85
CA SER A 278 -26.17 14.56 -24.37
C SER A 278 -27.41 14.68 -23.49
N THR A 279 -28.55 15.08 -24.08
CA THR A 279 -29.87 15.14 -23.44
C THR A 279 -30.42 13.77 -23.00
N THR A 280 -29.64 12.69 -23.17
CA THR A 280 -30.03 11.33 -22.81
C THR A 280 -29.16 10.82 -21.66
N PRO A 281 -29.74 10.43 -20.50
CA PRO A 281 -29.01 9.81 -19.40
C PRO A 281 -28.21 8.60 -19.90
N CYS A 282 -26.95 8.46 -19.48
CA CYS A 282 -26.16 7.28 -19.78
C CYS A 282 -26.80 6.09 -19.03
N LYS A 283 -27.48 5.22 -19.77
CA LYS A 283 -28.17 4.07 -19.18
C LYS A 283 -27.13 3.05 -18.73
N LEU A 284 -27.28 2.58 -17.50
CA LEU A 284 -26.56 1.41 -16.99
C LEU A 284 -26.70 0.26 -18.00
N PRO A 285 -25.59 -0.36 -18.44
CA PRO A 285 -25.67 -1.56 -19.27
C PRO A 285 -26.54 -2.63 -18.60
N LEU A 286 -27.40 -3.32 -19.35
CA LEU A 286 -28.43 -4.23 -18.81
C LEU A 286 -27.83 -5.37 -17.96
N GLY A 287 -27.97 -5.31 -16.63
CA GLY A 287 -27.43 -6.32 -15.71
C GLY A 287 -26.00 -6.05 -15.21
N ALA A 288 -25.44 -4.88 -15.50
CA ALA A 288 -24.27 -4.36 -14.78
C ALA A 288 -24.68 -3.74 -13.44
N THR A 289 -23.73 -3.60 -12.52
CA THR A 289 -23.94 -3.00 -11.19
C THR A 289 -23.04 -1.79 -10.98
N TYR A 290 -23.44 -0.81 -10.17
CA TYR A 290 -22.58 0.36 -9.87
C TYR A 290 -21.50 0.08 -8.82
N ARG A 291 -21.46 -1.13 -8.26
CA ARG A 291 -20.47 -1.52 -7.26
C ARG A 291 -19.02 -1.42 -7.77
N THR A 292 -18.76 -1.88 -8.99
CA THR A 292 -17.43 -1.74 -9.63
C THR A 292 -17.08 -0.28 -9.88
N ALA A 293 -18.06 0.56 -10.20
CA ALA A 293 -17.82 1.99 -10.36
C ALA A 293 -17.40 2.63 -9.03
N ALA A 294 -18.07 2.28 -7.93
CA ALA A 294 -17.70 2.76 -6.60
C ALA A 294 -16.27 2.32 -6.21
N GLU A 295 -15.90 1.06 -6.44
CA GLU A 295 -14.55 0.54 -6.21
C GLU A 295 -13.51 1.23 -7.11
N ALA A 296 -13.81 1.36 -8.42
CA ALA A 296 -12.95 2.03 -9.38
C ALA A 296 -12.70 3.50 -9.02
N CYS A 297 -13.69 4.22 -8.49
CA CYS A 297 -13.49 5.59 -7.99
C CYS A 297 -12.49 5.65 -6.84
N VAL A 298 -12.51 4.69 -5.90
CA VAL A 298 -11.50 4.60 -4.84
C VAL A 298 -10.11 4.35 -5.43
N VAL A 299 -9.99 3.40 -6.36
CA VAL A 299 -8.72 3.06 -7.01
C VAL A 299 -8.16 4.26 -7.80
N LEU A 300 -9.01 5.01 -8.51
CA LEU A 300 -8.63 6.24 -9.20
C LEU A 300 -8.09 7.30 -8.24
N ASN A 301 -8.69 7.45 -7.06
CA ASN A 301 -8.17 8.36 -6.03
C ASN A 301 -6.85 7.87 -5.43
N ALA A 302 -6.59 6.56 -5.37
CA ALA A 302 -5.27 6.06 -4.97
C ALA A 302 -4.19 6.39 -6.03
N MET A 303 -4.56 6.45 -7.31
CA MET A 303 -3.67 6.89 -8.39
C MET A 303 -3.47 8.41 -8.39
N TYR A 304 -4.55 9.17 -8.21
CA TYR A 304 -4.54 10.63 -8.18
C TYR A 304 -5.24 11.12 -6.89
N PRO A 305 -4.50 11.20 -5.77
CA PRO A 305 -5.04 11.57 -4.45
C PRO A 305 -5.81 12.89 -4.45
N LYS A 306 -6.89 12.95 -3.67
CA LYS A 306 -7.66 14.19 -3.41
C LYS A 306 -6.75 15.32 -2.92
N ASP A 307 -5.89 15.00 -1.95
CA ASP A 307 -5.04 15.96 -1.26
C ASP A 307 -3.64 15.38 -1.13
N VAL A 308 -2.64 16.27 -1.10
CA VAL A 308 -1.23 15.90 -1.00
C VAL A 308 -0.62 16.07 0.39
N LEU A 309 -1.26 16.83 1.27
CA LEU A 309 -0.73 17.19 2.59
C LEU A 309 -0.71 15.99 3.54
N ILE A 310 0.14 16.05 4.57
CA ILE A 310 0.15 15.00 5.61
C ILE A 310 -1.07 15.16 6.52
N ASN A 311 -1.67 14.05 6.93
CA ASN A 311 -2.92 13.98 7.70
C ASN A 311 -4.18 14.45 6.95
N SER A 312 -4.11 14.61 5.62
CA SER A 312 -5.29 14.87 4.79
C SER A 312 -5.86 13.57 4.21
N PRO A 313 -7.17 13.54 3.89
CA PRO A 313 -7.80 12.38 3.26
C PRO A 313 -7.33 12.20 1.81
N VAL A 314 -7.14 10.96 1.40
CA VAL A 314 -6.70 10.60 0.04
C VAL A 314 -7.87 10.41 -0.92
N ILE A 315 -8.98 9.85 -0.42
CA ILE A 315 -10.17 9.55 -1.23
C ILE A 315 -11.21 10.65 -1.01
N HIS A 316 -11.88 11.12 -2.06
CA HIS A 316 -13.08 11.96 -1.88
C HIS A 316 -14.13 11.22 -1.05
N GLU A 317 -14.75 11.91 -0.09
CA GLU A 317 -15.53 11.26 0.97
C GLU A 317 -16.76 10.51 0.43
N ALA A 318 -17.38 11.02 -0.65
CA ALA A 318 -18.48 10.32 -1.32
C ALA A 318 -18.01 8.96 -1.90
N TYR A 319 -16.81 8.90 -2.49
CA TYR A 319 -16.24 7.64 -2.98
C TYR A 319 -15.80 6.71 -1.86
N ALA A 320 -15.26 7.24 -0.76
CA ALA A 320 -14.84 6.45 0.40
C ALA A 320 -16.01 5.68 1.04
N ARG A 321 -17.22 6.24 0.97
CA ARG A 321 -18.45 5.66 1.54
C ARG A 321 -19.30 4.89 0.53
N ALA A 322 -19.15 5.18 -0.76
CA ALA A 322 -19.99 4.59 -1.80
C ALA A 322 -20.02 3.05 -1.80
N PRO A 323 -18.89 2.31 -1.67
CA PRO A 323 -18.93 0.85 -1.70
C PRO A 323 -19.77 0.23 -0.56
N ALA A 324 -19.60 0.71 0.68
CA ALA A 324 -20.38 0.24 1.82
C ALA A 324 -21.87 0.61 1.70
N ARG A 325 -22.20 1.81 1.20
CA ARG A 325 -23.59 2.20 0.93
C ARG A 325 -24.22 1.35 -0.17
N MET A 326 -23.51 1.10 -1.27
CA MET A 326 -23.95 0.21 -2.36
C MET A 326 -24.24 -1.21 -1.86
N HIS A 327 -23.45 -1.71 -0.90
CA HIS A 327 -23.67 -3.02 -0.30
C HIS A 327 -24.95 -3.09 0.55
N THR A 328 -25.30 -2.01 1.24
CA THR A 328 -26.44 -1.95 2.17
C THR A 328 -27.76 -1.54 1.50
N THR A 329 -27.71 -0.82 0.38
CA THR A 329 -28.90 -0.42 -0.37
C THR A 329 -29.47 -1.57 -1.21
N ALA A 330 -30.79 -1.77 -1.18
CA ALA A 330 -31.49 -2.85 -1.89
C ALA A 330 -31.59 -2.68 -3.43
N GLY A 331 -30.70 -1.90 -4.06
CA GLY A 331 -30.68 -1.68 -5.50
C GLY A 331 -29.47 -0.90 -5.98
N ASP A 332 -29.16 -1.00 -7.28
CA ASP A 332 -28.09 -0.24 -7.91
C ASP A 332 -28.48 1.24 -8.03
N GLN A 333 -27.86 2.09 -7.23
CA GLN A 333 -28.08 3.53 -7.24
C GLN A 333 -26.88 4.25 -7.87
N THR A 334 -27.18 5.32 -8.59
CA THR A 334 -26.15 6.28 -9.02
C THR A 334 -25.54 6.96 -7.81
N LEU A 335 -24.37 7.58 -7.97
CA LEU A 335 -23.71 8.31 -6.90
C LEU A 335 -24.63 9.36 -6.26
N PRO A 336 -25.36 10.22 -6.99
CA PRO A 336 -26.33 11.12 -6.36
C PRO A 336 -27.44 10.40 -5.59
N GLY A 337 -27.88 9.23 -6.07
CA GLY A 337 -28.90 8.43 -5.39
C GLY A 337 -28.46 7.94 -4.01
N LEU A 338 -27.17 7.56 -3.87
CA LEU A 338 -26.59 7.11 -2.60
C LEU A 338 -26.49 8.19 -1.52
N PHE A 339 -26.58 9.46 -1.91
CA PHE A 339 -26.41 10.64 -1.05
C PHE A 339 -27.64 11.57 -1.09
N ALA A 340 -28.82 11.08 -1.50
CA ALA A 340 -30.06 11.86 -1.60
C ALA A 340 -30.68 12.26 -0.23
N GLY A 341 -29.91 12.26 0.85
CA GLY A 341 -30.36 12.36 2.24
C GLY A 341 -30.75 13.76 2.74
N ASN A 342 -30.79 14.79 1.88
CA ASN A 342 -31.00 16.20 2.27
C ASN A 342 -30.05 16.67 3.41
N ASN A 343 -28.78 16.27 3.34
CA ASN A 343 -27.74 16.70 4.28
C ASN A 343 -26.71 17.57 3.54
N ALA A 344 -26.56 18.82 3.97
CA ALA A 344 -25.63 19.78 3.34
C ALA A 344 -24.19 19.25 3.26
N GLN A 345 -23.76 18.43 4.24
CA GLN A 345 -22.44 17.83 4.22
C GLN A 345 -22.29 16.74 3.15
N GLU A 346 -23.35 15.97 2.89
CA GLU A 346 -23.37 14.95 1.83
C GLU A 346 -23.44 15.60 0.45
N ASP A 347 -24.14 16.72 0.32
CA ASP A 347 -24.19 17.51 -0.91
C ASP A 347 -22.79 18.05 -1.27
N GLU A 348 -22.03 18.54 -0.28
CA GLU A 348 -20.64 18.97 -0.47
C GLU A 348 -19.74 17.81 -0.94
N TRP A 349 -19.82 16.65 -0.28
CA TRP A 349 -19.05 15.47 -0.67
C TRP A 349 -19.39 15.00 -2.09
N LEU A 350 -20.68 15.04 -2.45
CA LEU A 350 -21.14 14.68 -3.78
C LEU A 350 -20.62 15.66 -4.84
N MET A 351 -20.68 16.97 -4.55
CA MET A 351 -20.21 18.02 -5.45
C MET A 351 -18.71 17.89 -5.73
N GLU A 352 -17.89 17.70 -4.69
CA GLU A 352 -16.44 17.48 -4.85
C GLU A 352 -16.15 16.24 -5.72
N ALA A 353 -16.87 15.13 -5.48
CA ALA A 353 -16.68 13.89 -6.22
C ALA A 353 -17.08 14.06 -7.69
N GLN A 354 -18.22 14.69 -7.96
CA GLN A 354 -18.66 14.99 -9.32
C GLN A 354 -17.67 15.90 -10.04
N GLU A 355 -17.20 16.96 -9.38
CA GLU A 355 -16.18 17.84 -9.93
C GLU A 355 -14.91 17.06 -10.29
N TYR A 356 -14.40 16.22 -9.39
CA TYR A 356 -13.27 15.36 -9.66
C TYR A 356 -13.49 14.48 -10.91
N TRP A 357 -14.64 13.82 -11.02
CA TRP A 357 -14.96 12.97 -12.18
C TRP A 357 -15.04 13.77 -13.49
N THR A 358 -15.55 15.01 -13.48
CA THR A 358 -15.58 15.84 -14.70
C THR A 358 -14.20 16.02 -15.30
N ARG A 359 -13.13 16.09 -14.47
CA ARG A 359 -11.74 16.23 -14.93
C ARG A 359 -11.23 14.98 -15.64
N PHE A 360 -11.75 13.80 -15.28
CA PHE A 360 -11.50 12.55 -16.00
C PHE A 360 -12.28 12.48 -17.31
N ASP A 361 -13.53 12.92 -17.30
CA ASP A 361 -14.45 12.65 -18.40
C ASP A 361 -14.41 13.63 -19.58
N ARG A 362 -13.66 14.72 -19.46
CA ARG A 362 -13.36 15.64 -20.57
C ARG A 362 -12.88 14.91 -21.83
N SER A 363 -13.05 15.57 -22.97
CA SER A 363 -12.49 15.07 -24.23
C SER A 363 -10.96 15.14 -24.25
N ALA A 364 -10.32 14.46 -25.19
CA ALA A 364 -8.87 14.55 -25.36
C ALA A 364 -8.42 15.98 -25.72
N ALA A 365 -9.22 16.72 -26.51
CA ALA A 365 -8.96 18.11 -26.85
C ALA A 365 -8.99 19.03 -25.62
N GLU A 366 -9.83 18.70 -24.64
CA GLU A 366 -9.95 19.39 -23.34
C GLU A 366 -9.05 18.78 -22.26
N ARG A 367 -8.09 17.92 -22.65
CA ARG A 367 -7.14 17.25 -21.75
C ARG A 367 -7.84 16.48 -20.62
N GLY A 368 -8.77 15.58 -20.93
CA GLY A 368 -9.36 14.68 -19.94
C GLY A 368 -8.38 13.64 -19.40
N ALA A 369 -8.32 13.48 -18.08
CA ALA A 369 -7.36 12.57 -17.43
C ALA A 369 -7.57 11.09 -17.85
N TRP A 370 -8.81 10.68 -18.17
CA TRP A 370 -9.07 9.33 -18.67
C TRP A 370 -8.36 9.04 -20.01
N CYS A 371 -8.20 10.05 -20.88
CA CYS A 371 -7.52 9.89 -22.16
C CYS A 371 -6.01 9.66 -22.00
N GLU A 372 -5.43 10.10 -20.89
CA GLU A 372 -4.03 9.85 -20.55
C GLU A 372 -3.84 8.50 -19.85
N LEU A 373 -4.82 8.06 -19.07
CA LEU A 373 -4.80 6.80 -18.32
C LEU A 373 -5.17 5.58 -19.18
N ALA A 374 -6.19 5.66 -20.04
CA ALA A 374 -6.73 4.52 -20.76
C ALA A 374 -5.69 3.69 -21.55
N PRO A 375 -4.71 4.29 -22.26
CA PRO A 375 -3.69 3.52 -22.96
C PRO A 375 -2.87 2.58 -22.05
N LEU A 376 -2.59 3.00 -20.81
CA LEU A 376 -1.89 2.15 -19.84
C LEU A 376 -2.75 0.94 -19.45
N LEU A 377 -4.05 1.16 -19.20
CA LEU A 377 -4.98 0.08 -18.84
C LEU A 377 -5.12 -0.94 -19.99
N GLU A 378 -5.22 -0.45 -21.23
CA GLU A 378 -5.30 -1.29 -22.43
C GLU A 378 -4.05 -2.17 -22.58
N LEU A 379 -2.85 -1.59 -22.42
CA LEU A 379 -1.58 -2.35 -22.49
C LEU A 379 -1.44 -3.37 -21.36
N LEU A 380 -1.83 -3.01 -20.13
CA LEU A 380 -1.81 -3.93 -18.99
C LEU A 380 -2.68 -5.17 -19.24
N LEU A 381 -3.83 -4.98 -19.85
CA LEU A 381 -4.74 -6.06 -20.24
C LEU A 381 -4.19 -6.87 -21.41
N GLU A 382 -3.60 -6.21 -22.40
CA GLU A 382 -2.98 -6.89 -23.55
C GLU A 382 -1.83 -7.80 -23.13
N ARG A 383 -1.00 -7.35 -22.18
CA ARG A 383 0.14 -8.13 -21.68
C ARG A 383 -0.25 -9.21 -20.68
N ASP A 384 -1.34 -9.01 -19.95
CA ASP A 384 -1.90 -9.96 -18.97
C ASP A 384 -0.85 -10.54 -17.99
N GLY A 385 0.13 -9.73 -17.59
CA GLY A 385 1.20 -10.14 -16.68
C GLY A 385 2.22 -11.14 -17.25
N THR A 386 2.29 -11.32 -18.58
CA THR A 386 3.31 -12.15 -19.24
C THR A 386 4.73 -11.67 -18.93
N PHE A 387 5.66 -12.61 -18.75
CA PHE A 387 7.10 -12.34 -18.62
C PHE A 387 7.82 -12.29 -19.98
N ASP A 388 7.16 -12.71 -21.05
CA ASP A 388 7.70 -12.70 -22.41
C ASP A 388 7.51 -11.32 -23.04
N ASN A 389 8.28 -10.33 -22.57
CA ASN A 389 8.23 -8.96 -23.07
C ASN A 389 9.47 -8.67 -23.93
N SER A 390 9.23 -8.18 -25.15
CA SER A 390 10.29 -7.58 -25.96
C SER A 390 10.69 -6.21 -25.41
N VAL A 391 11.84 -5.69 -25.84
CA VAL A 391 12.26 -4.32 -25.51
C VAL A 391 11.22 -3.29 -25.97
N ALA A 392 10.58 -3.53 -27.12
CA ALA A 392 9.53 -2.66 -27.63
C ALA A 392 8.27 -2.65 -26.74
N ASP A 393 7.93 -3.79 -26.12
CA ASP A 393 6.82 -3.87 -25.17
C ASP A 393 7.13 -3.09 -23.89
N ILE A 394 8.37 -3.18 -23.41
CA ILE A 394 8.87 -2.41 -22.26
C ILE A 394 8.83 -0.90 -22.57
N ASP A 395 9.28 -0.50 -23.76
CA ASP A 395 9.23 0.91 -24.21
C ASP A 395 7.79 1.43 -24.26
N ALA A 396 6.87 0.65 -24.82
CA ALA A 396 5.46 1.01 -24.91
C ALA A 396 4.82 1.15 -23.52
N MET A 397 5.11 0.20 -22.61
CA MET A 397 4.64 0.24 -21.23
C MET A 397 5.19 1.47 -20.48
N ALA A 398 6.48 1.76 -20.62
CA ALA A 398 7.12 2.93 -20.02
C ALA A 398 6.49 4.24 -20.50
N ALA A 399 6.27 4.38 -21.81
CA ALA A 399 5.65 5.57 -22.40
C ALA A 399 4.19 5.75 -21.95
N ALA A 400 3.42 4.66 -21.87
CA ALA A 400 2.05 4.71 -21.38
C ALA A 400 1.96 5.04 -19.89
N LEU A 401 2.89 4.50 -19.08
CA LEU A 401 2.99 4.82 -17.65
C LEU A 401 3.33 6.30 -17.43
N GLU A 402 4.36 6.82 -18.10
CA GLU A 402 4.72 8.24 -18.02
C GLU A 402 3.54 9.13 -18.43
N ARG A 403 2.86 8.77 -19.53
CA ARG A 403 1.67 9.50 -19.99
C ARG A 403 0.56 9.51 -18.93
N ALA A 404 0.24 8.36 -18.35
CA ALA A 404 -0.76 8.25 -17.30
C ALA A 404 -0.38 9.09 -16.06
N ILE A 405 0.89 9.04 -15.63
CA ILE A 405 1.39 9.88 -14.53
C ILE A 405 1.19 11.35 -14.83
N ARG A 406 1.59 11.81 -16.03
CA ARG A 406 1.41 13.22 -16.46
C ARG A 406 -0.06 13.64 -16.50
N GLY A 407 -0.98 12.68 -16.63
CA GLY A 407 -2.42 12.90 -16.47
C GLY A 407 -2.83 13.53 -15.14
N VAL A 408 -1.97 13.51 -14.11
CA VAL A 408 -2.18 14.24 -12.85
C VAL A 408 -2.41 15.74 -13.07
N TRP A 409 -1.75 16.34 -14.07
CA TRP A 409 -1.98 17.74 -14.44
C TRP A 409 -3.44 17.98 -14.84
N CYS A 410 -4.02 17.04 -15.59
CA CYS A 410 -5.40 17.11 -16.04
C CYS A 410 -6.40 17.00 -14.87
N VAL A 411 -6.04 16.23 -13.84
CA VAL A 411 -6.82 16.09 -12.60
C VAL A 411 -6.75 17.34 -11.73
N HIS A 412 -5.63 18.06 -11.70
CA HIS A 412 -5.51 19.30 -10.91
C HIS A 412 -5.87 20.58 -11.68
N SER A 413 -6.01 20.52 -13.00
CA SER A 413 -6.48 21.63 -13.83
C SER A 413 -8.01 21.73 -13.82
N GLU A 414 -8.54 22.86 -13.35
CA GLU A 414 -9.98 23.12 -13.21
C GLU A 414 -10.74 23.11 -14.54
N ASP A 415 -10.12 23.60 -15.61
CA ASP A 415 -10.73 23.73 -16.94
C ASP A 415 -10.03 22.88 -18.02
N GLY A 416 -8.92 22.21 -17.68
CA GLY A 416 -8.11 21.46 -18.63
C GLY A 416 -7.26 22.33 -19.56
N ALA A 417 -7.26 23.65 -19.36
CA ALA A 417 -6.54 24.63 -20.19
C ALA A 417 -5.52 25.43 -19.38
N ARG A 418 -5.91 25.91 -18.19
CA ARG A 418 -5.07 26.70 -17.29
C ARG A 418 -4.23 25.79 -16.40
N ALA A 419 -3.07 26.32 -16.01
CA ALA A 419 -2.22 25.68 -15.02
C ALA A 419 -2.99 25.48 -13.71
N PRO A 420 -2.75 24.39 -12.96
CA PRO A 420 -3.21 24.24 -11.59
C PRO A 420 -2.85 25.48 -10.75
N LEU A 421 -3.69 25.79 -9.77
CA LEU A 421 -3.49 26.92 -8.86
C LEU A 421 -2.90 26.46 -7.52
N GLU A 422 -2.30 27.39 -6.79
CA GLU A 422 -1.90 27.18 -5.40
C GLU A 422 -3.11 26.70 -4.56
N PRO A 423 -2.93 25.76 -3.61
CA PRO A 423 -1.66 25.23 -3.08
C PRO A 423 -1.16 23.95 -3.79
N SER A 424 -1.58 23.68 -5.05
CA SER A 424 -1.15 22.48 -5.77
C SER A 424 0.37 22.48 -5.99
N PRO A 425 1.08 21.35 -5.82
CA PRO A 425 2.49 21.24 -6.21
C PRO A 425 2.74 21.43 -7.71
N LEU A 426 1.67 21.44 -8.52
CA LEU A 426 1.70 21.69 -9.95
C LEU A 426 1.37 23.14 -10.31
N ALA A 427 1.31 24.02 -9.31
CA ALA A 427 1.06 25.44 -9.52
C ALA A 427 2.07 26.03 -10.50
N GLY A 428 1.57 26.76 -11.49
CA GLY A 428 2.41 27.38 -12.54
C GLY A 428 2.89 26.43 -13.66
N VAL A 429 2.70 25.11 -13.53
CA VAL A 429 3.02 24.15 -14.59
C VAL A 429 2.00 24.29 -15.72
N ARG A 430 2.44 24.72 -16.92
CA ARG A 430 1.54 25.12 -18.01
C ARG A 430 0.94 23.97 -18.81
N SER A 431 1.55 22.79 -18.77
CA SER A 431 1.07 21.61 -19.49
C SER A 431 1.52 20.30 -18.82
N PRO A 432 0.84 19.17 -19.09
CA PRO A 432 1.26 17.85 -18.59
C PRO A 432 2.70 17.47 -18.97
N THR A 433 3.16 17.90 -20.15
CA THR A 433 4.51 17.66 -20.66
C THR A 433 5.61 18.42 -19.90
N MET A 434 5.25 19.46 -19.14
CA MET A 434 6.17 20.22 -18.31
C MET A 434 6.29 19.67 -16.89
N ILE A 435 5.60 18.58 -16.55
CA ILE A 435 5.83 17.90 -15.28
C ILE A 435 7.26 17.33 -15.29
N MET A 436 7.97 17.61 -14.21
CA MET A 436 9.35 17.21 -13.96
C MET A 436 9.44 16.46 -12.61
N PRO A 437 10.51 15.70 -12.33
CA PRO A 437 10.62 14.88 -11.12
C PRO A 437 10.36 15.63 -9.81
N GLU A 438 10.79 16.89 -9.71
CA GLU A 438 10.62 17.76 -8.53
C GLU A 438 9.15 17.99 -8.15
N HIS A 439 8.25 17.95 -9.15
CA HIS A 439 6.81 18.07 -8.93
C HIS A 439 6.23 16.77 -8.36
N LEU A 440 6.79 15.62 -8.75
CA LEU A 440 6.34 14.29 -8.32
C LEU A 440 6.92 13.89 -6.98
N ASN A 441 8.16 14.29 -6.68
CA ASN A 441 8.85 13.89 -5.47
C ASN A 441 8.12 14.44 -4.22
N PRO A 442 7.95 13.62 -3.16
CA PRO A 442 7.36 14.07 -1.91
C PRO A 442 8.29 15.02 -1.15
N VAL A 443 7.72 15.79 -0.24
CA VAL A 443 8.44 16.64 0.72
C VAL A 443 8.14 16.11 2.11
N PHE A 444 9.04 15.32 2.68
CA PHE A 444 8.79 14.61 3.95
C PHE A 444 8.74 15.53 5.17
N VAL A 445 9.51 16.62 5.14
CA VAL A 445 9.52 17.64 6.17
C VAL A 445 9.49 18.99 5.50
N GLY A 446 8.66 19.90 6.01
CA GLY A 446 8.57 21.25 5.47
C GLY A 446 9.90 21.98 5.58
N ARG A 447 10.17 22.85 4.62
CA ARG A 447 11.42 23.59 4.52
C ARG A 447 11.18 24.95 3.87
N ASP A 448 12.08 25.90 4.13
CA ASP A 448 12.10 27.15 3.38
C ASP A 448 12.58 26.85 1.94
N GLY A 449 11.82 27.35 0.97
CA GLY A 449 12.15 27.29 -0.45
C GLY A 449 13.27 28.26 -0.81
N GLU A 450 13.88 28.06 -1.98
CA GLU A 450 14.96 28.94 -2.47
C GLU A 450 14.49 30.39 -2.71
N ASP A 451 13.20 30.55 -2.97
CA ASP A 451 12.50 31.83 -3.13
C ASP A 451 12.08 32.48 -1.80
N GLY A 452 12.38 31.84 -0.67
CA GLY A 452 11.99 32.27 0.68
C GLY A 452 10.56 31.89 1.07
N ASN A 453 9.81 31.19 0.22
CA ASN A 453 8.47 30.70 0.56
C ASN A 453 8.56 29.35 1.27
N TYR A 454 7.71 29.14 2.28
CA TYR A 454 7.69 27.88 3.00
C TYR A 454 7.06 26.77 2.15
N VAL A 455 7.83 25.70 1.88
CA VAL A 455 7.36 24.50 1.20
C VAL A 455 6.82 23.54 2.27
N HIS A 456 5.50 23.34 2.26
CA HIS A 456 4.85 22.41 3.19
C HIS A 456 5.25 20.97 2.92
N ALA A 457 5.31 20.17 4.00
CA ALA A 457 5.44 18.74 3.86
C ALA A 457 4.20 18.15 3.17
N ARG A 458 4.46 17.27 2.21
CA ARG A 458 3.47 16.64 1.37
C ARG A 458 3.99 15.32 0.86
N GLY A 459 3.09 14.45 0.46
CA GLY A 459 3.48 13.33 -0.36
C GLY A 459 3.60 13.65 -1.84
N SER A 460 3.71 12.60 -2.65
CA SER A 460 3.63 12.72 -4.11
C SER A 460 2.22 13.11 -4.57
N VAL A 461 2.12 13.81 -5.71
CA VAL A 461 0.85 14.13 -6.38
C VAL A 461 0.21 12.92 -7.05
N ILE A 462 0.95 11.82 -7.18
CA ILE A 462 0.47 10.54 -7.70
C ILE A 462 0.68 9.44 -6.67
N GLY A 463 -0.10 8.37 -6.77
CA GLY A 463 0.10 7.16 -6.00
C GLY A 463 0.09 7.40 -4.49
N LEU A 464 0.48 6.36 -3.76
CA LEU A 464 0.57 6.36 -2.30
C LEU A 464 1.84 5.64 -1.84
N MET A 465 2.24 5.85 -0.60
CA MET A 465 3.17 4.91 0.03
C MET A 465 2.55 3.50 0.07
N PRO A 466 3.34 2.42 -0.09
CA PRO A 466 2.85 1.04 -0.14
C PRO A 466 1.87 0.66 0.97
N MET A 467 2.12 1.10 2.21
CA MET A 467 1.25 0.82 3.36
C MET A 467 -0.14 1.47 3.22
N GLY A 468 -0.20 2.69 2.67
CA GLY A 468 -1.47 3.40 2.46
C GLY A 468 -2.33 2.72 1.41
N TRP A 469 -1.70 2.25 0.32
CA TRP A 469 -2.40 1.48 -0.69
C TRP A 469 -2.90 0.12 -0.14
N GLN A 470 -2.07 -0.59 0.63
CA GLN A 470 -2.50 -1.83 1.30
C GLN A 470 -3.70 -1.63 2.22
N GLN A 471 -3.73 -0.53 2.99
CA GLN A 471 -4.87 -0.21 3.84
C GLN A 471 -6.15 0.01 3.02
N LEU A 472 -6.10 0.80 1.95
CA LEU A 472 -7.25 1.02 1.08
C LEU A 472 -7.77 -0.29 0.49
N LEU A 473 -6.88 -1.16 0.05
CA LEU A 473 -7.26 -2.47 -0.47
C LEU A 473 -7.85 -3.36 0.62
N ALA A 474 -7.32 -3.37 1.84
CA ALA A 474 -7.92 -4.10 2.96
C ALA A 474 -9.33 -3.59 3.31
N LEU A 475 -9.56 -2.27 3.24
CA LEU A 475 -10.87 -1.65 3.44
C LEU A 475 -11.84 -2.00 2.31
N LEU A 476 -11.39 -1.94 1.06
CA LEU A 476 -12.13 -2.45 -0.11
C LEU A 476 -12.44 -3.94 0.02
N MET A 477 -11.61 -4.69 0.74
CA MET A 477 -11.90 -6.09 0.96
C MET A 477 -12.94 -6.37 2.02
N GLY A 478 -12.97 -5.51 3.04
CA GLY A 478 -13.73 -5.74 4.25
C GLY A 478 -15.11 -5.10 4.27
N TYR A 479 -15.45 -4.21 3.34
CA TYR A 479 -16.72 -3.48 3.36
C TYR A 479 -17.94 -4.38 3.21
N ASP A 480 -17.79 -5.54 2.55
CA ASP A 480 -18.84 -6.57 2.43
C ASP A 480 -19.16 -7.25 3.75
N CYS A 481 -18.21 -7.28 4.66
CA CYS A 481 -18.30 -8.02 5.92
C CYS A 481 -18.71 -7.11 7.08
N VAL A 482 -18.62 -5.78 6.91
CA VAL A 482 -18.79 -4.79 7.97
C VAL A 482 -19.51 -3.55 7.42
N SER A 483 -20.71 -3.28 7.93
CA SER A 483 -21.65 -2.27 7.40
C SER A 483 -21.17 -0.82 7.45
N ASP A 484 -20.17 -0.50 8.27
CA ASP A 484 -19.75 0.88 8.57
C ASP A 484 -18.31 1.20 8.12
N VAL A 485 -17.76 0.41 7.20
CA VAL A 485 -16.39 0.63 6.70
C VAL A 485 -16.36 1.88 5.81
N VAL A 486 -15.49 2.82 6.17
CA VAL A 486 -15.12 3.95 5.32
C VAL A 486 -13.78 3.63 4.67
N ILE A 487 -13.76 3.57 3.35
CA ILE A 487 -12.57 3.20 2.57
C ILE A 487 -11.74 4.46 2.36
N GLN A 488 -10.88 4.74 3.33
CA GLN A 488 -10.08 5.97 3.39
C GLN A 488 -8.67 5.68 3.88
N TYR A 489 -7.76 6.61 3.57
CA TYR A 489 -6.43 6.67 4.14
C TYR A 489 -6.07 8.14 4.39
N LYS A 490 -5.60 8.44 5.60
CA LYS A 490 -4.98 9.72 5.92
C LYS A 490 -3.50 9.63 5.57
N ARG A 491 -3.00 10.55 4.74
CA ARG A 491 -1.59 10.50 4.31
C ARG A 491 -0.66 10.51 5.51
N ASN A 492 0.10 9.44 5.69
CA ASN A 492 1.09 9.30 6.76
C ASN A 492 2.46 8.98 6.18
N GLU A 493 3.17 10.03 5.77
CA GLU A 493 4.41 9.91 5.00
C GLU A 493 5.52 10.74 5.66
N GLY A 494 6.77 10.33 5.48
CA GLY A 494 7.95 11.01 6.04
C GLY A 494 8.72 10.26 7.13
N GLN A 495 8.18 9.13 7.62
CA GLN A 495 8.86 8.16 8.51
C GLN A 495 9.39 8.69 9.86
N LEU A 496 9.18 9.97 10.21
CA LEU A 496 9.67 10.56 11.47
C LEU A 496 9.12 9.86 12.71
N CYS A 497 7.89 9.36 12.67
CA CYS A 497 7.31 8.58 13.77
C CYS A 497 7.58 7.07 13.67
N TYR A 498 8.10 6.56 12.55
CA TYR A 498 8.22 5.12 12.29
C TYR A 498 9.16 4.40 13.27
N ARG A 499 10.18 5.11 13.78
CA ARG A 499 11.06 4.63 14.84
C ARG A 499 10.92 5.54 16.04
N ALA A 500 10.54 4.99 17.20
CA ALA A 500 10.53 5.74 18.46
C ALA A 500 11.92 6.36 18.81
N SER A 501 13.02 5.83 18.28
CA SER A 501 14.34 6.48 18.42
C SER A 501 14.46 7.77 17.61
N SER A 502 13.77 7.86 16.47
CA SER A 502 13.83 8.96 15.50
C SER A 502 12.81 10.07 15.73
N ALA A 503 11.85 9.86 16.61
CA ALA A 503 10.81 10.83 16.89
C ALA A 503 11.38 12.06 17.63
N PRO A 504 11.25 13.28 17.07
CA PRO A 504 11.88 14.49 17.60
C PRO A 504 11.26 14.98 18.91
N ASP A 505 10.02 14.58 19.18
CA ASP A 505 9.25 14.94 20.38
C ASP A 505 9.61 14.10 21.61
N ILE A 506 10.42 13.06 21.45
CA ILE A 506 10.88 12.25 22.57
C ILE A 506 12.22 12.78 23.10
N LEU A 507 12.26 13.06 24.39
CA LEU A 507 13.43 13.58 25.07
C LEU A 507 14.38 12.45 25.52
N THR A 508 15.59 12.83 25.91
CA THR A 508 16.54 11.96 26.62
C THR A 508 16.06 11.69 28.04
N GLN A 509 16.67 10.72 28.74
CA GLN A 509 16.35 10.44 30.14
C GLN A 509 16.52 11.66 31.07
N GLY A 510 17.39 12.60 30.72
CA GLY A 510 17.60 13.85 31.45
C GLY A 510 16.66 14.99 31.04
N GLY A 511 15.60 14.72 30.26
CA GLY A 511 14.66 15.73 29.79
C GLY A 511 15.24 16.69 28.74
N LYS A 512 16.41 16.39 28.18
CA LYS A 512 17.04 17.19 27.12
C LYS A 512 16.61 16.71 25.75
N ASP A 513 16.61 17.64 24.79
CA ASP A 513 16.46 17.35 23.37
C ASP A 513 17.47 16.31 22.89
N ARG A 514 17.00 15.41 22.01
CA ARG A 514 17.85 14.44 21.33
C ARG A 514 18.68 15.13 20.24
N THR A 515 19.81 14.53 19.89
CA THR A 515 20.70 15.05 18.84
C THR A 515 20.00 15.10 17.47
N SER A 516 20.49 15.94 16.57
CA SER A 516 20.02 16.03 15.18
C SER A 516 20.10 14.67 14.48
N LYS A 517 21.23 13.95 14.59
CA LYS A 517 21.36 12.55 14.16
C LYS A 517 20.27 11.64 14.68
N ALA A 518 19.98 11.72 15.98
CA ALA A 518 18.98 10.86 16.61
C ALA A 518 17.57 11.17 16.09
N CYS A 519 17.30 12.41 15.67
CA CYS A 519 16.01 12.84 15.12
C CYS A 519 15.99 12.85 13.57
N SER A 520 17.00 12.28 12.92
CA SER A 520 17.07 12.16 11.46
C SER A 520 16.34 10.89 11.01
N CYS A 521 15.58 10.98 9.90
CA CYS A 521 14.96 9.81 9.28
C CYS A 521 16.00 8.82 8.77
N ILE A 522 17.20 9.30 8.43
CA ILE A 522 18.28 8.50 7.84
C ILE A 522 19.50 8.34 8.77
N GLY A 523 19.41 8.88 9.99
CA GLY A 523 20.43 8.72 11.02
C GLY A 523 21.75 9.46 10.74
N VAL A 524 21.69 10.60 10.04
CA VAL A 524 22.86 11.44 9.74
C VAL A 524 22.76 12.80 10.42
N ASP A 525 23.92 13.40 10.75
CA ASP A 525 24.02 14.78 11.22
C ASP A 525 23.98 15.76 10.05
N GLY A 526 23.49 16.99 10.26
CA GLY A 526 23.49 18.04 9.24
C GLY A 526 22.43 17.86 8.15
N ASP A 527 21.36 17.11 8.44
CA ASP A 527 20.32 16.75 7.48
C ASP A 527 19.23 17.83 7.35
N GLU A 528 19.40 19.00 7.99
CA GLU A 528 18.37 20.04 8.04
C GLU A 528 17.98 20.58 6.66
N ALA A 529 18.94 20.64 5.73
CA ALA A 529 18.68 21.06 4.35
C ALA A 529 17.71 20.11 3.59
N ALA A 530 17.71 18.83 3.99
CA ALA A 530 16.95 17.76 3.33
C ALA A 530 15.68 17.38 4.09
N PHE A 531 15.71 17.43 5.42
CA PHE A 531 14.65 16.97 6.31
C PHE A 531 14.18 18.05 7.28
N GLY A 532 14.40 19.32 6.95
CA GLY A 532 13.90 20.47 7.69
C GLY A 532 14.53 20.64 9.07
N THR A 533 14.16 21.72 9.75
CA THR A 533 14.67 22.00 11.10
C THR A 533 14.02 21.10 12.14
N ARG A 534 14.56 21.05 13.37
CA ARG A 534 13.90 20.37 14.50
C ARG A 534 12.46 20.85 14.71
N LYS A 535 12.19 22.14 14.50
CA LYS A 535 10.83 22.72 14.62
C LYS A 535 9.89 22.12 13.58
N ASP A 536 10.33 22.01 12.33
CA ASP A 536 9.54 21.40 11.26
C ASP A 536 9.32 19.92 11.52
N LYS A 537 10.36 19.20 11.97
CA LYS A 537 10.26 17.79 12.35
C LYS A 537 9.24 17.57 13.48
N LEU A 538 9.15 18.47 14.46
CA LEU A 538 8.15 18.40 15.54
C LEU A 538 6.71 18.57 15.00
N ILE A 539 6.48 19.57 14.13
CA ILE A 539 5.19 19.78 13.48
C ILE A 539 4.79 18.53 12.69
N MET A 540 5.72 17.99 11.91
CA MET A 540 5.48 16.81 11.09
C MET A 540 5.26 15.54 11.91
N CYS A 541 6.01 15.35 13.00
CA CYS A 541 5.79 14.22 13.89
C CYS A 541 4.37 14.24 14.47
N LYS A 542 3.86 15.41 14.87
CA LYS A 542 2.49 15.58 15.34
C LYS A 542 1.46 15.21 14.27
N LEU A 543 1.65 15.68 13.03
CA LEU A 543 0.76 15.36 11.91
C LEU A 543 0.78 13.86 11.56
N GLN A 544 1.95 13.23 11.52
CA GLN A 544 2.07 11.80 11.24
C GLN A 544 1.42 10.94 12.33
N ARG A 545 1.60 11.29 13.62
CA ARG A 545 0.91 10.59 14.72
C ARG A 545 -0.61 10.72 14.61
N ALA A 546 -1.13 11.91 14.29
CA ALA A 546 -2.55 12.12 14.06
C ALA A 546 -3.08 11.31 12.86
N ALA A 547 -2.34 11.29 11.75
CA ALA A 547 -2.67 10.48 10.57
C ALA A 547 -2.67 8.99 10.91
N PHE A 548 -1.67 8.54 11.68
CA PHE A 548 -1.57 7.15 12.12
C PHE A 548 -2.76 6.76 13.00
N ALA A 549 -3.11 7.58 13.99
CA ALA A 549 -4.28 7.35 14.84
C ALA A 549 -5.57 7.26 14.02
N ALA A 550 -5.81 8.22 13.12
CA ALA A 550 -6.99 8.22 12.26
C ALA A 550 -7.03 6.98 11.34
N ASN A 551 -5.88 6.56 10.80
CA ASN A 551 -5.78 5.34 9.98
C ASN A 551 -6.08 4.08 10.76
N LEU A 552 -5.65 3.99 12.01
CA LEU A 552 -6.01 2.89 12.88
C LEU A 552 -7.52 2.84 13.06
N ASP A 553 -8.17 3.95 13.39
CA ASP A 553 -9.62 3.98 13.60
C ASP A 553 -10.39 3.54 12.34
N LEU A 554 -9.89 3.86 11.14
CA LEU A 554 -10.47 3.37 9.89
C LEU A 554 -10.40 1.84 9.74
N VAL A 555 -9.30 1.20 10.16
CA VAL A 555 -9.16 -0.28 10.06
C VAL A 555 -9.68 -1.02 11.28
N LYS A 556 -9.97 -0.33 12.39
CA LYS A 556 -10.49 -0.91 13.64
C LYS A 556 -11.68 -1.84 13.41
N PRO A 557 -12.70 -1.51 12.59
CA PRO A 557 -13.85 -2.40 12.38
C PRO A 557 -13.44 -3.75 11.77
N LEU A 558 -12.45 -3.75 10.88
CA LEU A 558 -11.90 -4.96 10.26
C LEU A 558 -11.06 -5.78 11.23
N CYS A 559 -10.19 -5.12 12.02
CA CYS A 559 -9.41 -5.78 13.08
C CYS A 559 -10.30 -6.45 14.12
N LEU A 560 -11.44 -5.84 14.42
CA LEU A 560 -12.45 -6.39 15.30
C LEU A 560 -13.32 -7.46 14.63
N ASN A 561 -13.23 -7.69 13.32
CA ASN A 561 -14.01 -8.71 12.63
C ASN A 561 -13.28 -10.07 12.58
N ILE A 562 -13.10 -10.69 13.75
CA ILE A 562 -12.46 -12.01 13.86
C ILE A 562 -13.49 -13.09 13.48
N SER A 563 -13.19 -13.87 12.44
CA SER A 563 -13.95 -15.06 12.07
C SER A 563 -13.25 -16.34 12.53
N LYS A 564 -14.00 -17.45 12.56
CA LYS A 564 -13.41 -18.77 12.80
C LYS A 564 -12.61 -19.21 11.58
N PRO A 565 -11.43 -19.81 11.77
CA PRO A 565 -10.64 -20.27 10.64
C PRO A 565 -11.35 -21.42 9.93
N GLU A 566 -11.20 -21.47 8.61
CA GLU A 566 -11.79 -22.48 7.73
C GLU A 566 -11.63 -23.93 8.17
N THR A 567 -12.47 -24.83 7.67
CA THR A 567 -12.44 -26.24 8.11
C THR A 567 -11.05 -26.88 7.90
N LYS A 568 -10.64 -27.81 8.78
CA LYS A 568 -9.36 -28.54 8.62
C LYS A 568 -9.20 -29.14 7.22
N LYS A 569 -10.31 -29.62 6.64
CA LYS A 569 -10.36 -30.16 5.27
C LYS A 569 -10.01 -29.10 4.23
N ARG A 570 -10.56 -27.87 4.35
CA ARG A 570 -10.28 -26.76 3.42
C ARG A 570 -8.86 -26.23 3.59
N ARG A 571 -8.42 -25.99 4.83
CA ARG A 571 -7.03 -25.57 5.13
C ARG A 571 -5.97 -26.60 4.72
N GLY A 572 -6.34 -27.88 4.67
CA GLY A 572 -5.48 -28.97 4.25
C GLY A 572 -5.43 -29.23 2.74
N ARG A 573 -6.12 -28.42 1.91
CA ARG A 573 -6.11 -28.54 0.44
C ARG A 573 -4.84 -28.00 -0.22
N GLY A 574 -4.06 -27.16 0.46
CA GLY A 574 -2.73 -26.76 -0.04
C GLY A 574 -1.89 -27.99 -0.37
N CYS A 575 -0.91 -27.88 -1.28
CA CYS A 575 -0.23 -29.02 -1.92
C CYS A 575 0.40 -29.99 -0.89
N ARG A 576 -0.44 -30.90 -0.44
CA ARG A 576 -0.13 -31.83 0.64
C ARG A 576 0.98 -32.76 0.19
N VAL A 577 0.99 -33.08 -1.11
CA VAL A 577 2.06 -33.82 -1.80
C VAL A 577 3.39 -33.07 -1.74
N ALA A 578 3.46 -31.75 -2.01
CA ALA A 578 4.72 -31.00 -1.92
C ALA A 578 5.18 -30.84 -0.47
N ILE A 579 4.26 -30.62 0.46
CA ILE A 579 4.57 -30.55 1.90
C ILE A 579 5.03 -31.91 2.42
N GLU A 580 4.35 -33.00 2.06
CA GLU A 580 4.72 -34.36 2.42
C GLU A 580 6.05 -34.74 1.76
N TYR A 581 6.27 -34.41 0.49
CA TYR A 581 7.56 -34.58 -0.20
C TYR A 581 8.70 -33.85 0.51
N MET A 582 8.52 -32.56 0.87
CA MET A 582 9.53 -31.79 1.58
C MET A 582 9.78 -32.34 2.99
N LYS A 583 8.73 -32.79 3.69
CA LYS A 583 8.85 -33.46 4.98
C LYS A 583 9.59 -34.79 4.86
N GLU A 584 9.26 -35.61 3.86
CA GLU A 584 9.89 -36.89 3.58
C GLU A 584 11.36 -36.71 3.18
N LYS A 585 11.66 -35.73 2.31
CA LYS A 585 13.04 -35.36 1.96
C LYS A 585 13.81 -34.88 3.16
N ARG A 586 13.23 -34.02 4.00
CA ARG A 586 13.86 -33.58 5.26
C ARG A 586 14.14 -34.76 6.19
N ILE A 587 13.18 -35.67 6.36
CA ILE A 587 13.35 -36.89 7.16
C ILE A 587 14.45 -37.77 6.56
N ALA A 588 14.50 -37.93 5.24
CA ALA A 588 15.53 -38.70 4.56
C ALA A 588 16.91 -38.06 4.72
N TYR A 589 17.04 -36.74 4.59
CA TYR A 589 18.28 -36.01 4.81
C TYR A 589 18.74 -36.09 6.27
N SER A 590 17.83 -35.94 7.24
CA SER A 590 18.15 -36.14 8.66
C SER A 590 18.60 -37.58 8.95
N LYS A 591 17.94 -38.59 8.38
CA LYS A 591 18.37 -39.99 8.51
C LYS A 591 19.73 -40.25 7.87
N ALA A 592 20.02 -39.61 6.74
CA ALA A 592 21.30 -39.67 6.05
C ALA A 592 22.37 -38.74 6.65
N HIS A 593 22.06 -38.05 7.76
CA HIS A 593 22.96 -37.10 8.43
C HIS A 593 23.46 -35.99 7.49
N THR A 594 22.67 -35.71 6.45
CA THR A 594 22.95 -34.65 5.48
C THR A 594 22.38 -33.36 6.03
N HIS A 595 23.21 -32.65 6.78
CA HIS A 595 22.88 -31.34 7.34
C HIS A 595 23.33 -30.24 6.39
N THR A 596 22.54 -29.17 6.30
CA THR A 596 23.03 -27.94 5.66
C THR A 596 24.15 -27.33 6.51
N GLN A 597 25.07 -26.59 5.90
CA GLN A 597 26.13 -25.90 6.64
C GLN A 597 25.57 -25.01 7.76
N GLN A 598 24.43 -24.37 7.51
CA GLN A 598 23.71 -23.55 8.48
C GLN A 598 23.18 -24.35 9.68
N GLU A 599 22.71 -25.58 9.48
CA GLU A 599 22.26 -26.46 10.58
C GLU A 599 23.44 -26.95 11.43
N LEU A 600 24.60 -27.20 10.79
CA LEU A 600 25.84 -27.56 11.50
C LEU A 600 26.36 -26.38 12.32
N ASP A 601 26.39 -25.18 11.74
CA ASP A 601 26.84 -23.96 12.40
C ASP A 601 25.88 -23.57 13.54
N ALA A 602 24.57 -23.69 13.33
CA ALA A 602 23.56 -23.46 14.37
C ALA A 602 23.65 -24.49 15.50
N SER A 603 23.88 -25.77 15.19
CA SER A 603 24.07 -26.81 16.21
C SER A 603 25.34 -26.58 17.02
N LYS A 604 26.42 -26.13 16.37
CA LYS A 604 27.67 -25.74 17.03
C LYS A 604 27.46 -24.55 17.97
N LEU A 605 26.79 -23.49 17.50
CA LEU A 605 26.41 -22.32 18.31
C LEU A 605 25.51 -22.71 19.49
N PHE A 606 24.55 -23.62 19.29
CA PHE A 606 23.70 -24.11 20.37
C PHE A 606 24.49 -24.92 21.41
N ALA A 607 25.44 -25.75 20.97
CA ALA A 607 26.31 -26.51 21.87
C ALA A 607 27.25 -25.59 22.66
N GLU A 608 27.81 -24.57 22.02
CA GLU A 608 28.65 -23.54 22.66
C GLU A 608 27.84 -22.74 23.69
N CYS A 609 26.62 -22.30 23.34
CA CYS A 609 25.71 -21.62 24.26
C CYS A 609 25.28 -22.52 25.43
N ALA A 610 24.96 -23.79 25.18
CA ALA A 610 24.59 -24.74 26.23
C ALA A 610 25.76 -25.01 27.20
N ALA A 611 26.98 -25.15 26.68
CA ALA A 611 28.19 -25.29 27.49
C ALA A 611 28.47 -24.06 28.35
N GLN A 612 28.20 -22.85 27.83
CA GLN A 612 28.30 -21.59 28.57
C GLN A 612 27.23 -21.43 29.67
N VAL A 613 26.06 -22.06 29.51
CA VAL A 613 25.01 -22.07 30.53
C VAL A 613 25.37 -23.03 31.67
N VAL A 614 25.97 -24.19 31.36
CA VAL A 614 26.43 -25.16 32.37
C VAL A 614 27.61 -24.62 33.19
N THR A 615 28.53 -23.88 32.58
CA THR A 615 29.67 -23.23 33.27
C THR A 615 29.31 -21.99 34.09
N ARG A 616 28.08 -21.48 34.00
CA ARG A 616 27.56 -20.39 34.84
C ARG A 616 26.65 -20.88 35.98
N GLY A 617 26.44 -22.18 36.08
CA GLY A 617 25.68 -22.84 37.14
C GLY A 617 26.53 -23.41 38.29
N GLU A 618 27.85 -23.27 38.22
CA GLU A 618 28.79 -23.35 39.35
C GLU A 618 29.20 -21.92 39.75
#